data_AF-A0A2E3NJN9-F1
#
_entry.id   AF-A0A2E3NJN9-F1
#
_cell.length_a   1.000
_cell.length_b   1.000
_cell.length_c   1.000
_cell.angle_alpha   90.00
_cell.angle_beta   90.00
_cell.angle_gamma   90.00
#
_symmetry.space_group_name_H-M   'P 1'
#
loop_
_entity.id
_entity.type
_entity.pdbx_description
1 polymer ?
#
loop_
_entity_poly.entity_id
_entity_poly.type
_entity_poly.pdbx_seq_one_letter_code
_entity_poly.pdbx_strand_id
1 'polypeptide(L)'
;MAIALGIVLGDLPLVRRALLTTSVGFLLTLVFAVFLGFALGADPTTPELASRTLVGIWDLILALAAGCAGALAFTSGAPTYLTGVMVAVALLPPTVACGMLLSSGNWIGAANALLLAASNVTAVTLAAILTFAWRGMRPRNWWLAERARSSARHGIATFVGLLVLLAGIIYLAGHAS
;
A
#
# COMPACT_ATOMS: atom_id res chain seq x y z
N MET A 1 4.54 -6.32 -3.12
CA MET A 1 5.75 -6.94 -3.73
C MET A 1 5.45 -7.70 -5.02
N ALA A 2 4.53 -8.67 -5.06
CA ALA A 2 4.21 -9.40 -6.29
C ALA A 2 3.70 -8.50 -7.44
N ILE A 3 2.91 -7.45 -7.13
CA ILE A 3 2.50 -6.43 -8.11
C ILE A 3 3.72 -5.75 -8.74
N ALA A 4 4.65 -5.27 -7.90
CA ALA A 4 5.88 -4.60 -8.35
C ALA A 4 6.77 -5.53 -9.19
N LEU A 5 6.91 -6.80 -8.80
CA LEU A 5 7.64 -7.80 -9.58
C LEU A 5 7.01 -8.04 -10.95
N GLY A 6 5.68 -8.24 -10.99
CA GLY A 6 4.96 -8.41 -12.26
C GLY A 6 5.10 -7.21 -13.18
N ILE A 7 5.05 -5.99 -12.63
CA ILE A 7 5.28 -4.75 -13.39
C ILE A 7 6.70 -4.71 -13.98
N VAL A 8 7.72 -5.00 -13.18
CA VAL A 8 9.13 -4.95 -13.61
C VAL A 8 9.46 -6.05 -14.60
N LEU A 9 8.84 -7.23 -14.47
CA LEU A 9 9.02 -8.36 -15.39
C LEU A 9 8.12 -8.27 -16.64
N GLY A 10 7.14 -7.36 -16.67
CA GLY A 10 6.14 -7.28 -17.74
C GLY A 10 5.13 -8.43 -17.74
N ASP A 11 4.94 -9.09 -16.59
CA ASP A 11 4.03 -10.22 -16.41
C ASP A 11 2.64 -9.73 -15.92
N LEU A 12 1.78 -9.34 -16.87
CA LEU A 12 0.41 -8.91 -16.58
C LEU A 12 -0.42 -9.98 -15.83
N PRO A 13 -0.37 -11.28 -16.19
CA PRO A 13 -1.03 -12.32 -15.42
C PRO A 13 -0.65 -12.31 -13.93
N LEU A 14 0.64 -12.14 -13.61
CA LEU A 14 1.12 -12.04 -12.23
C LEU A 14 0.59 -10.78 -11.54
N VAL A 15 0.59 -9.63 -12.22
CA VAL A 15 0.01 -8.38 -11.69
C VAL A 15 -1.46 -8.56 -11.35
N ARG A 16 -2.26 -9.15 -12.25
CA ARG A 16 -3.70 -9.35 -12.04
C ARG A 16 -3.98 -10.29 -10.87
N ARG A 17 -3.24 -11.41 -10.77
CA ARG A 17 -3.37 -12.34 -9.63
C ARG A 17 -2.99 -11.65 -8.33
N ALA A 18 -1.86 -10.92 -8.31
CA ALA A 18 -1.40 -10.21 -7.12
C ALA A 18 -2.40 -9.13 -6.67
N LEU A 19 -2.99 -8.40 -7.61
CA LEU A 19 -4.05 -7.43 -7.32
C LEU A 19 -5.27 -8.13 -6.70
N LEU A 20 -5.77 -9.20 -7.30
CA LEU A 20 -6.91 -9.96 -6.79
C LEU A 20 -6.65 -10.48 -5.36
N THR A 21 -5.52 -11.12 -5.12
CA THR A 21 -5.18 -11.64 -3.78
C THR A 21 -5.05 -10.52 -2.76
N THR A 22 -4.47 -9.38 -3.14
CA THR A 22 -4.34 -8.21 -2.25
C THR A 22 -5.71 -7.60 -1.94
N SER A 23 -6.57 -7.45 -2.95
CA SER A 23 -7.93 -6.93 -2.79
C SER A 23 -8.79 -7.83 -1.91
N VAL A 24 -8.71 -9.16 -2.08
CA VAL A 24 -9.42 -10.12 -1.23
C VAL A 24 -8.92 -10.04 0.21
N GLY A 25 -7.60 -9.99 0.43
CA GLY A 25 -7.03 -9.85 1.77
C GLY A 25 -7.44 -8.53 2.46
N PHE A 26 -7.44 -7.42 1.71
CA PHE A 26 -7.91 -6.13 2.19
C PHE A 26 -9.39 -6.17 2.57
N LEU A 27 -10.25 -6.73 1.70
CA LEU A 27 -11.69 -6.87 1.96
C LEU A 27 -11.97 -7.74 3.18
N LEU A 28 -11.30 -8.88 3.31
CA LEU A 28 -11.45 -9.75 4.49
C LEU A 28 -11.06 -9.02 5.77
N THR A 29 -9.93 -8.31 5.75
CA THR A 29 -9.47 -7.51 6.90
C THR A 29 -10.47 -6.42 7.26
N LEU A 30 -11.02 -5.72 6.27
CA LEU A 30 -12.00 -4.66 6.46
C LEU A 30 -13.30 -5.19 7.05
N VAL A 31 -13.84 -6.29 6.51
CA VAL A 31 -15.05 -6.94 7.02
C VAL A 31 -14.86 -7.39 8.47
N PHE A 32 -13.72 -8.00 8.79
CA PHE A 32 -13.37 -8.39 10.16
C PHE A 32 -13.28 -7.18 11.09
N ALA A 33 -12.63 -6.10 10.65
CA ALA A 33 -12.49 -4.87 11.43
C ALA A 33 -13.84 -4.19 11.71
N VAL A 34 -14.74 -4.14 10.71
CA VAL A 34 -16.11 -3.63 10.88
C VAL A 34 -16.89 -4.49 11.87
N PHE A 35 -16.82 -5.82 11.74
CA PHE A 35 -17.51 -6.74 12.64
C PHE A 35 -17.02 -6.59 14.09
N LEU A 36 -15.71 -6.52 14.29
CA LEU A 36 -15.10 -6.25 15.60
C LEU A 36 -15.50 -4.87 16.13
N GLY A 37 -15.56 -3.85 15.27
CA GLY A 37 -15.97 -2.51 15.65
C GLY A 37 -17.42 -2.46 16.17
N PHE A 38 -18.34 -3.21 15.53
CA PHE A 38 -19.70 -3.38 16.04
C PHE A 38 -19.74 -4.19 17.36
N ALA A 39 -18.97 -5.28 17.45
CA ALA A 39 -18.96 -6.14 18.63
C ALA A 39 -18.35 -5.46 19.88
N LEU A 40 -17.34 -4.61 19.69
CA LEU A 40 -16.61 -3.92 20.76
C LEU A 40 -17.17 -2.53 21.08
N GLY A 41 -18.13 -2.02 20.29
CA GLY A 41 -18.64 -0.66 20.44
C GLY A 41 -17.56 0.38 20.18
N ALA A 42 -16.94 0.34 18.99
CA ALA A 42 -15.86 1.25 18.62
C ALA A 42 -16.29 2.73 18.78
N ASP A 43 -15.72 3.40 19.78
CA ASP A 43 -15.95 4.83 20.01
C ASP A 43 -14.84 5.65 19.31
N PRO A 44 -15.18 6.42 18.26
CA PRO A 44 -14.24 7.19 17.47
C PRO A 44 -13.64 8.37 18.24
N THR A 45 -14.18 8.70 19.42
CA THR A 45 -13.67 9.78 20.28
C THR A 45 -12.55 9.31 21.22
N THR A 46 -12.29 8.00 21.29
CA THR A 46 -11.20 7.47 22.11
C THR A 46 -9.84 7.96 21.58
N PRO A 47 -8.95 8.46 22.46
CA PRO A 47 -7.65 8.96 22.05
C PRO A 47 -6.78 7.90 21.35
N GLU A 48 -7.03 6.62 21.60
CA GLU A 48 -6.39 5.49 20.91
C GLU A 48 -6.80 5.37 19.43
N LEU A 49 -8.07 5.63 19.07
CA LEU A 49 -8.49 5.67 17.67
C LEU A 49 -8.13 7.00 17.00
N ALA A 50 -8.32 8.11 17.71
CA ALA A 50 -8.05 9.45 17.19
C ALA A 50 -6.56 9.66 16.85
N SER A 51 -5.65 9.16 17.69
CA SER A 51 -4.20 9.22 17.44
C SER A 51 -3.76 8.38 16.24
N ARG A 52 -4.51 7.32 15.88
CA ARG A 52 -4.25 6.49 14.69
C ARG A 52 -4.90 7.01 13.41
N THR A 53 -5.72 8.06 13.51
CA THR A 53 -6.29 8.78 12.36
C THR A 53 -5.54 10.05 11.98
N LEU A 54 -4.50 10.42 12.72
CA LEU A 54 -3.63 11.54 12.35
C LEU A 54 -2.78 11.14 11.15
N VAL A 55 -3.31 11.45 9.96
CA VAL A 55 -2.64 11.24 8.68
C VAL A 55 -1.62 12.36 8.47
N GLY A 56 -0.33 12.03 8.51
CA GLY A 56 0.75 12.97 8.26
C GLY A 56 1.50 12.69 6.97
N ILE A 57 2.14 13.73 6.41
CA ILE A 57 3.06 13.56 5.28
C ILE A 57 4.29 12.70 5.67
N TRP A 58 4.60 12.65 6.97
CA TRP A 58 5.65 11.80 7.54
C TRP A 58 5.35 10.30 7.41
N ASP A 59 4.07 9.90 7.48
CA ASP A 59 3.67 8.51 7.30
C ASP A 59 3.94 8.04 5.86
N LEU A 60 3.78 8.93 4.89
CA LEU A 60 4.08 8.64 3.49
C LEU A 60 5.59 8.42 3.29
N ILE A 61 6.43 9.23 3.94
CA ILE A 61 7.89 9.09 3.90
C ILE A 61 8.32 7.77 4.56
N LEU A 62 7.74 7.44 5.71
CA LEU A 62 7.99 6.17 6.39
C LEU A 62 7.55 4.97 5.54
N ALA A 63 6.40 5.06 4.87
CA ALA A 63 5.91 4.01 3.97
C ALA A 63 6.84 3.82 2.76
N LEU A 64 7.36 4.90 2.17
CA LEU A 64 8.37 4.84 1.11
C LEU A 64 9.65 4.14 1.60
N ALA A 65 10.17 4.54 2.77
CA ALA A 65 11.37 3.97 3.36
C ALA A 65 11.20 2.46 3.68
N ALA A 66 10.07 2.09 4.29
CA ALA A 66 9.73 0.70 4.58
C ALA A 66 9.58 -0.14 3.29
N GLY A 67 8.99 0.44 2.23
CA GLY A 67 8.89 -0.18 0.92
C GLY A 67 10.25 -0.46 0.28
N CYS A 68 11.17 0.51 0.34
CA CYS A 68 12.55 0.36 -0.13
C CYS A 68 13.28 -0.74 0.68
N ALA A 69 13.21 -0.68 2.01
CA ALA A 69 13.82 -1.68 2.88
C ALA A 69 13.28 -3.09 2.61
N GLY A 70 11.96 -3.22 2.44
CA GLY A 70 11.32 -4.49 2.11
C GLY A 70 11.76 -5.03 0.75
N ALA A 71 11.77 -4.18 -0.28
CA ALA A 71 12.23 -4.60 -1.61
C ALA A 71 13.72 -4.97 -1.65
N LEU A 72 14.56 -4.27 -0.88
CA LEU A 72 15.97 -4.61 -0.70
C LEU A 72 16.14 -5.94 0.03
N ALA A 73 15.39 -6.18 1.10
CA ALA A 73 15.40 -7.47 1.80
C ALA A 73 14.99 -8.60 0.85
N PHE A 74 13.89 -8.43 0.11
CA PHE A 74 13.42 -9.41 -0.87
C PHE A 74 14.47 -9.74 -1.93
N THR A 75 15.17 -8.73 -2.46
CA THR A 75 16.22 -8.96 -3.47
C THR A 75 17.53 -9.48 -2.90
N SER A 76 17.78 -9.32 -1.60
CA SER A 76 19.02 -9.79 -0.94
C SER A 76 18.98 -11.26 -0.53
N GLY A 77 17.94 -12.00 -0.94
CA GLY A 77 17.74 -13.39 -0.55
C GLY A 77 17.22 -13.54 0.88
N ALA A 78 16.72 -12.46 1.50
CA ALA A 78 16.03 -12.58 2.77
C ALA A 78 14.74 -13.39 2.58
N PRO A 79 14.31 -14.16 3.60
CA PRO A 79 13.13 -14.98 3.48
C PRO A 79 11.90 -14.15 3.09
N THR A 80 11.22 -14.55 2.01
CA THR A 80 10.09 -13.82 1.43
C THR A 80 8.95 -13.57 2.41
N TYR A 81 8.80 -14.42 3.44
CA TYR A 81 7.81 -14.23 4.50
C TYR A 81 8.09 -12.99 5.37
N LEU A 82 9.35 -12.62 5.60
CA LEU A 82 9.70 -11.44 6.40
C LEU A 82 9.22 -10.15 5.72
N THR A 83 9.43 -10.05 4.42
CA THR A 83 8.96 -8.90 3.64
C THR A 83 7.43 -8.82 3.59
N GLY A 84 6.77 -9.98 3.51
CA GLY A 84 5.31 -10.07 3.56
C GLY A 84 4.73 -9.56 4.88
N VAL A 85 5.34 -9.96 6.00
CA VAL A 85 4.93 -9.51 7.35
C VAL A 85 5.11 -8.00 7.51
N MET A 86 6.24 -7.44 7.11
CA MET A 86 6.48 -5.98 7.24
C MET A 86 5.44 -5.14 6.50
N VAL A 87 5.06 -5.56 5.28
CA VAL A 87 4.04 -4.86 4.50
C VAL A 87 2.66 -5.03 5.10
N ALA A 88 2.33 -6.23 5.60
CA ALA A 88 1.07 -6.47 6.30
C ALA A 88 0.96 -5.60 7.57
N VAL A 89 2.03 -5.48 8.36
CA VAL A 89 2.07 -4.64 9.57
C VAL A 89 1.89 -3.15 9.27
N ALA A 90 2.36 -2.66 8.12
CA ALA A 90 2.14 -1.26 7.72
C ALA A 90 0.71 -0.98 7.21
N LEU A 91 0.04 -2.01 6.68
CA LEU A 91 -1.29 -1.90 6.06
C LEU A 91 -2.45 -2.25 6.98
N LEU A 92 -2.21 -3.14 7.93
CA LEU A 92 -3.22 -3.57 8.90
C LEU A 92 -3.75 -2.40 9.75
N PRO A 93 -2.90 -1.55 10.38
CA PRO A 93 -3.38 -0.46 11.22
C PRO A 93 -4.36 0.50 10.53
N PRO A 94 -4.06 1.07 9.33
CA PRO A 94 -4.99 1.99 8.68
C PRO A 94 -6.24 1.27 8.14
N THR A 95 -6.13 0.00 7.72
CA THR A 95 -7.29 -0.78 7.27
C THR A 95 -8.24 -1.11 8.43
N VAL A 96 -7.70 -1.46 9.60
CA VAL A 96 -8.48 -1.72 10.81
C VAL A 96 -9.11 -0.43 11.33
N ALA A 97 -8.35 0.66 11.39
CA ALA A 97 -8.88 1.98 11.77
C ALA A 97 -10.05 2.40 10.85
N CYS A 98 -9.89 2.21 9.53
CA CYS A 98 -10.95 2.44 8.57
C CYS A 98 -12.21 1.62 8.88
N GLY A 99 -12.07 0.31 9.11
CA GLY A 99 -13.19 -0.58 9.45
C GLY A 99 -13.88 -0.21 10.77
N MET A 100 -13.11 0.17 11.79
CA MET A 100 -13.68 0.60 13.08
C MET A 100 -14.44 1.92 12.95
N LEU A 101 -13.92 2.90 12.21
CA LEU A 101 -14.60 4.19 11.97
C LEU A 101 -15.86 4.03 11.11
N LEU A 102 -15.84 3.10 10.16
CA LEU A 102 -17.01 2.68 9.40
C LEU A 102 -18.12 2.14 10.31
N SER A 103 -17.75 1.30 11.29
CA SER A 103 -18.71 0.74 12.24
C SER A 103 -19.31 1.79 13.19
N SER A 104 -18.56 2.86 13.48
CA SER A 104 -19.00 3.94 14.36
C SER A 104 -19.78 5.06 13.65
N GLY A 105 -20.03 4.93 12.33
CA GLY A 105 -20.71 5.95 11.53
C GLY A 105 -19.85 7.19 11.21
N ASN A 106 -18.55 7.18 11.50
CA ASN A 106 -17.64 8.29 11.17
C ASN A 106 -17.09 8.12 9.75
N TRP A 107 -17.91 8.49 8.76
CA TRP A 107 -17.58 8.36 7.34
C TRP A 107 -16.36 9.16 6.91
N ILE A 108 -16.14 10.35 7.50
CA ILE A 108 -15.01 11.23 7.17
C ILE A 108 -13.69 10.62 7.68
N GLY A 109 -13.66 10.18 8.94
CA GLY A 109 -12.51 9.50 9.52
C GLY A 109 -12.19 8.19 8.79
N ALA A 110 -13.22 7.41 8.43
CA ALA A 110 -13.06 6.19 7.65
C ALA A 110 -12.45 6.47 6.26
N ALA A 111 -12.89 7.54 5.58
CA ALA A 111 -12.32 7.96 4.30
C ALA A 111 -10.85 8.37 4.43
N ASN A 112 -10.49 9.13 5.47
CA ASN A 112 -9.11 9.52 5.73
C ASN A 112 -8.19 8.33 6.02
N ALA A 113 -8.65 7.37 6.83
CA ALA A 113 -7.92 6.13 7.10
C ALA A 113 -7.75 5.28 5.83
N LEU A 114 -8.76 5.25 4.95
CA LEU A 114 -8.69 4.56 3.66
C LEU A 114 -7.71 5.24 2.71
N LEU A 115 -7.69 6.58 2.66
CA LEU A 115 -6.71 7.36 1.89
C LEU A 115 -5.28 7.06 2.35
N LEU A 116 -5.06 6.98 3.66
CA LEU A 116 -3.76 6.61 4.23
C LEU A 116 -3.37 5.16 3.89
N ALA A 117 -4.31 4.22 3.98
CA ALA A 117 -4.05 2.84 3.56
C ALA A 117 -3.64 2.79 2.07
N ALA A 118 -4.39 3.48 1.20
CA ALA A 118 -4.12 3.53 -0.23
C ALA A 118 -2.76 4.20 -0.55
N SER A 119 -2.43 5.30 0.13
CA SER A 119 -1.16 6.00 -0.08
C SER A 119 0.02 5.13 0.36
N ASN A 120 -0.10 4.42 1.49
CA ASN A 120 0.90 3.49 1.97
C ASN A 120 1.12 2.32 0.99
N VAL A 121 0.05 1.68 0.49
CA VAL A 121 0.17 0.62 -0.54
C VAL A 121 0.91 1.14 -1.76
N THR A 122 0.53 2.34 -2.23
CA THR A 122 1.06 2.95 -3.45
C THR A 122 2.54 3.27 -3.28
N ALA A 123 2.91 3.87 -2.14
CA ALA A 123 4.28 4.22 -1.78
C ALA A 123 5.17 2.98 -1.70
N VAL A 124 4.74 1.96 -0.96
CA VAL A 124 5.49 0.69 -0.82
C VAL A 124 5.67 0.01 -2.18
N THR A 125 4.63 0.02 -3.02
CA THR A 125 4.69 -0.61 -4.34
C THR A 125 5.61 0.16 -5.29
N LEU A 126 5.55 1.49 -5.28
CA LEU A 126 6.45 2.35 -6.06
C LEU A 126 7.91 2.13 -5.65
N ALA A 127 8.20 2.16 -4.36
CA ALA A 127 9.53 1.90 -3.81
C ALA A 127 10.07 0.53 -4.24
N ALA A 128 9.20 -0.48 -4.27
CA ALA A 128 9.57 -1.81 -4.74
C ALA A 128 9.85 -1.85 -6.25
N ILE A 129 9.04 -1.19 -7.08
CA ILE A 129 9.27 -1.09 -8.53
C ILE A 129 10.63 -0.42 -8.78
N LEU A 130 10.91 0.70 -8.10
CA LEU A 130 12.18 1.42 -8.21
C LEU A 130 13.37 0.56 -7.81
N THR A 131 13.26 -0.15 -6.67
CA THR A 131 14.33 -1.01 -6.16
C THR A 131 14.61 -2.19 -7.10
N PHE A 132 13.57 -2.87 -7.60
CA PHE A 132 13.71 -3.98 -8.53
C PHE A 132 14.25 -3.52 -9.89
N ALA A 133 13.83 -2.35 -10.38
CA ALA A 133 14.37 -1.74 -11.58
C ALA A 133 15.85 -1.37 -11.41
N TRP A 134 16.24 -0.82 -10.24
CA TRP A 134 17.62 -0.44 -9.94
C TRP A 134 18.54 -1.66 -9.80
N ARG A 135 18.07 -2.75 -9.18
CA ARG A 135 18.76 -4.04 -9.13
C ARG A 135 18.88 -4.73 -10.51
N GLY A 136 18.30 -4.16 -11.55
CA GLY A 136 18.42 -4.69 -12.91
C GLY A 136 17.70 -6.02 -13.11
N MET A 137 16.68 -6.33 -12.30
CA MET A 137 15.85 -7.53 -12.48
C MET A 137 15.15 -7.45 -13.83
N ARG A 138 15.73 -8.09 -14.85
CA ARG A 138 15.25 -8.09 -16.22
C ARG A 138 15.12 -9.53 -16.72
N PRO A 139 14.09 -9.84 -17.52
CA PRO A 139 13.97 -11.16 -18.12
C PRO A 139 15.17 -11.44 -19.06
N ARG A 140 15.63 -12.70 -19.08
CA ARG A 140 16.84 -13.15 -19.79
C ARG A 140 16.77 -13.00 -21.31
N ASN A 141 15.57 -12.88 -21.88
CA ASN A 141 15.38 -12.77 -23.33
C ASN A 141 15.35 -11.29 -23.73
N TRP A 142 16.18 -10.93 -24.72
CA TRP A 142 16.34 -9.56 -25.22
C TRP A 142 15.03 -8.91 -25.70
N TRP A 143 14.10 -9.66 -26.30
CA TRP A 143 12.75 -9.17 -26.66
C TRP A 143 11.86 -8.90 -25.44
N LEU A 144 11.95 -9.73 -24.39
CA LEU A 144 11.22 -9.52 -23.14
C LEU A 144 11.80 -8.35 -22.35
N ALA A 145 13.10 -8.07 -22.47
CA ALA A 145 13.77 -6.99 -21.77
C ALA A 145 13.26 -5.60 -22.20
N GLU A 146 12.98 -5.40 -23.49
CA GLU A 146 12.43 -4.14 -24.00
C GLU A 146 10.98 -3.91 -23.52
N ARG A 147 10.16 -4.97 -23.51
CA ARG A 147 8.80 -4.96 -22.94
C ARG A 147 8.81 -4.75 -21.43
N ALA A 148 9.72 -5.38 -20.70
CA ALA A 148 9.92 -5.20 -19.27
C ALA A 148 10.34 -3.77 -18.92
N ARG A 149 11.22 -3.16 -19.74
CA ARG A 149 11.64 -1.76 -19.59
C ARG A 149 10.47 -0.79 -19.82
N SER A 150 9.67 -1.04 -20.85
CA SER A 150 8.45 -0.26 -21.11
C SER A 150 7.42 -0.43 -19.98
N SER A 151 7.17 -1.67 -19.55
CA SER A 151 6.24 -1.99 -18.45
C SER A 151 6.67 -1.36 -17.13
N ALA A 152 7.96 -1.43 -16.78
CA ALA A 152 8.50 -0.77 -15.60
C ALA A 152 8.33 0.75 -15.67
N ARG A 153 8.56 1.37 -16.85
CA ARG A 153 8.41 2.82 -17.02
C ARG A 153 6.95 3.26 -16.89
N HIS A 154 6.01 2.55 -17.52
CA HIS A 154 4.58 2.82 -17.37
C HIS A 154 4.14 2.60 -15.92
N GLY A 155 4.57 1.51 -15.28
CA GLY A 155 4.27 1.24 -13.88
C GLY A 155 4.78 2.32 -12.92
N ILE A 156 6.01 2.80 -13.10
CA ILE A 156 6.55 3.94 -12.34
C ILE A 156 5.67 5.18 -12.57
N ALA A 157 5.37 5.53 -13.82
CA ALA A 157 4.54 6.70 -14.12
C ALA A 157 3.14 6.61 -13.48
N THR A 158 2.49 5.45 -13.56
CA THR A 158 1.17 5.21 -12.95
C THR A 158 1.23 5.36 -11.43
N PHE A 159 2.18 4.69 -10.76
CA PHE A 159 2.27 4.74 -9.29
C PHE A 159 2.76 6.09 -8.76
N VAL A 160 3.62 6.80 -9.48
CA VAL A 160 3.99 8.19 -9.16
C VAL A 160 2.78 9.11 -9.30
N GLY A 161 2.03 9.03 -10.40
CA GLY A 161 0.82 9.83 -10.59
C GLY A 161 -0.23 9.57 -9.51
N LEU A 162 -0.43 8.30 -9.15
CA LEU A 162 -1.36 7.89 -8.10
C LEU A 162 -0.91 8.38 -6.72
N LEU A 163 0.39 8.35 -6.42
CA LEU A 163 0.94 8.86 -5.17
C LEU A 163 0.84 10.39 -5.07
N VAL A 164 1.11 11.13 -6.15
CA VAL A 164 0.95 12.59 -6.19
C VAL A 164 -0.53 12.98 -6.01
N LEU A 165 -1.44 12.27 -6.67
CA LEU A 165 -2.87 12.50 -6.53
C LEU A 165 -3.33 12.25 -5.08
N LEU A 166 -2.93 11.12 -4.48
CA LEU A 166 -3.26 10.81 -3.08
C LEU A 166 -2.64 11.81 -2.10
N ALA A 167 -1.39 12.23 -2.31
CA ALA A 167 -0.74 13.23 -1.48
C ALA A 167 -1.47 14.59 -1.58
N GLY A 168 -1.92 14.98 -2.77
CA GLY A 168 -2.73 16.18 -2.98
C GLY A 168 -4.08 16.11 -2.25
N ILE A 169 -4.76 14.95 -2.31
CA ILE A 169 -6.02 14.74 -1.57
C ILE A 169 -5.78 14.81 -0.06
N ILE A 170 -4.73 14.17 0.45
CA ILE A 170 -4.39 14.22 1.88
C ILE A 170 -4.06 15.66 2.32
N TYR A 171 -3.31 16.40 1.50
CA TYR A 171 -2.98 17.80 1.79
C TYR A 171 -4.22 18.70 1.86
N LEU A 172 -5.18 18.50 0.94
CA LEU A 172 -6.46 19.21 0.92
C LEU A 172 -7.35 18.80 2.10
N ALA A 173 -7.41 17.51 2.43
CA ALA A 173 -8.18 16.99 3.55
C ALA A 173 -7.65 17.48 4.90
N GLY A 174 -6.33 17.57 5.06
CA GLY A 174 -5.68 18.09 6.28
C GLY A 174 -5.78 19.61 6.47
N HIS A 175 -6.19 20.37 5.44
CA HIS A 175 -6.50 21.81 5.55
C HIS A 175 -7.99 22.08 5.80
N ALA A 176 -8.85 21.06 5.73
CA ALA A 176 -10.31 21.20 5.90
C ALA A 176 -10.80 20.86 7.32
N SER A 177 -9.90 20.49 8.22
CA SER A 177 -10.13 20.17 9.65
C SER A 177 -9.48 21.21 10.55
#